data_AF-A0A939L1K6-F1
#
_entry.id   AF-A0A939L1K6-F1
#
_cell.length_a   1.000
_cell.length_b   1.000
_cell.length_c   1.000
_cell.angle_alpha   90.00
_cell.angle_beta   90.00
_cell.angle_gamma   90.00
#
_symmetry.space_group_name_H-M   'P 1'
#
loop_
_entity.id
_entity.type
_entity.pdbx_description
1 polymer ?
#
loop_
_entity_poly.entity_id
_entity_poly.type
_entity_poly.pdbx_seq_one_letter_code
_entity_poly.pdbx_strand_id
1 'polypeptide(L)'
;MPEEYFEALLEAAVHDPNPSFNRRFVEPALIAFGQRRVRLALLGHLRTGTDPERAGAARAWYWTALSVDGGPNAAADEGAIVRNAWNEAALREFVGNEDLDVRRCILPGLPLVPRAYPPELHGLVETAVAIARSHPDEYIRHRAEVQVSL
;
A
#
# COMPACT_ATOMS: atom_id res chain seq x y z
N MET A 1 18.79 8.91 14.16
CA MET A 1 18.72 7.47 14.47
C MET A 1 19.82 6.78 13.67
N PRO A 2 20.56 5.82 14.22
CA PRO A 2 21.57 5.08 13.45
C PRO A 2 20.97 4.33 12.26
N GLU A 3 21.78 4.14 11.21
CA GLU A 3 21.35 3.63 9.91
C GLU A 3 20.86 2.17 9.97
N GLU A 4 21.48 1.37 10.83
CA GLU A 4 21.14 -0.03 11.09
C GLU A 4 19.72 -0.24 11.61
N TYR A 5 19.10 0.80 12.20
CA TYR A 5 17.72 0.72 12.66
C TYR A 5 16.70 0.82 11.52
N PHE A 6 17.10 1.30 10.33
CA PHE A 6 16.17 1.41 9.21
C PHE A 6 15.59 0.04 8.84
N GLU A 7 16.46 -0.94 8.57
CA GLU A 7 16.05 -2.29 8.21
C GLU A 7 15.27 -2.95 9.34
N ALA A 8 15.75 -2.85 10.59
CA ALA A 8 15.07 -3.43 11.73
C ALA A 8 13.64 -2.90 11.93
N LEU A 9 13.42 -1.59 11.72
CA LEU A 9 12.09 -0.99 11.81
C LEU A 9 11.19 -1.38 10.65
N LEU A 10 11.73 -1.47 9.43
CA LEU A 10 10.96 -1.89 8.26
C LEU A 10 10.53 -3.36 8.37
N GLU A 11 11.46 -4.25 8.73
CA GLU A 11 11.17 -5.67 8.96
C GLU A 11 10.12 -5.86 10.07
N ALA A 12 10.25 -5.12 11.18
CA ALA A 12 9.26 -5.15 12.24
C ALA A 12 7.89 -4.64 11.76
N ALA A 13 7.85 -3.57 10.95
CA ALA A 13 6.60 -3.03 10.41
C ALA A 13 5.90 -3.99 9.43
N VAL A 14 6.67 -4.74 8.63
CA VAL A 14 6.16 -5.69 7.63
C VAL A 14 5.69 -6.97 8.31
N HIS A 15 6.43 -7.50 9.27
CA HIS A 15 6.11 -8.79 9.89
C HIS A 15 5.15 -8.72 11.08
N ASP A 16 4.83 -7.52 11.59
CA ASP A 16 3.80 -7.40 12.64
C ASP A 16 2.39 -7.66 12.06
N PRO A 17 1.67 -8.68 12.55
CA PRO A 17 0.35 -9.02 12.03
C PRO A 17 -0.74 -8.03 12.50
N ASN A 18 -0.46 -7.19 13.49
CA ASN A 18 -1.41 -6.24 14.03
C ASN A 18 -1.23 -4.86 13.36
N PRO A 19 -2.17 -4.44 12.51
CA PRO A 19 -2.07 -3.18 11.77
C PRO A 19 -2.09 -1.93 12.66
N SER A 20 -2.52 -2.02 13.93
CA SER A 20 -2.43 -0.90 14.87
C SER A 20 -1.07 -0.82 15.56
N PHE A 21 -0.39 -1.96 15.75
CA PHE A 21 0.95 -1.99 16.36
C PHE A 21 2.05 -1.72 15.34
N ASN A 22 1.91 -2.17 14.10
CA ASN A 22 2.93 -1.93 13.08
C ASN A 22 3.20 -0.44 12.84
N ARG A 23 2.20 0.43 13.08
CA ARG A 23 2.31 1.89 13.10
C ARG A 23 3.46 2.38 14.00
N ARG A 24 3.68 1.72 15.13
CA ARG A 24 4.74 2.08 16.10
C ARG A 24 6.15 1.88 15.55
N PHE A 25 6.31 1.12 14.47
CA PHE A 25 7.57 0.97 13.75
C PHE A 25 7.63 1.89 12.52
N VAL A 26 6.49 2.08 11.83
CA VAL A 26 6.39 2.96 10.66
C VAL A 26 6.64 4.42 11.03
N GLU A 27 6.01 4.94 12.09
CA GLU A 27 6.14 6.36 12.47
C GLU A 27 7.58 6.76 12.81
N PRO A 28 8.33 6.03 13.66
CA PRO A 28 9.73 6.32 13.88
C PRO A 28 10.57 6.24 12.59
N ALA A 29 10.28 5.28 11.71
CA ALA A 29 11.01 5.15 10.44
C ALA A 29 10.77 6.36 9.53
N LEU A 30 9.53 6.87 9.47
CA LEU A 30 9.20 8.08 8.70
C LEU A 30 9.90 9.32 9.25
N ILE A 31 9.91 9.50 10.58
CA ILE A 31 10.54 10.64 11.26
C ILE A 31 12.07 10.60 11.06
N ALA A 32 12.68 9.43 11.20
CA ALA A 32 14.12 9.28 11.20
C ALA A 32 14.76 9.21 9.79
N PHE A 33 14.07 8.57 8.83
CA PHE A 33 14.66 8.22 7.52
C PHE A 33 13.90 8.81 6.33
N GLY A 34 12.79 9.49 6.58
CA GLY A 34 12.00 10.18 5.56
C GLY A 34 11.03 9.29 4.79
N GLN A 35 9.91 9.88 4.39
CA GLN A 35 8.81 9.16 3.76
C GLN A 35 9.20 8.43 2.47
N ARG A 36 9.98 9.07 1.60
CA ARG A 36 10.36 8.51 0.29
C ARG A 36 11.08 7.17 0.45
N ARG A 37 12.06 7.10 1.34
CA ARG A 37 12.87 5.91 1.56
C ARG A 37 12.02 4.77 2.13
N VAL A 38 11.19 5.06 3.13
CA VAL A 38 10.26 4.08 3.71
C VAL A 38 9.31 3.55 2.64
N ARG A 39 8.69 4.42 1.85
CA ARG A 39 7.76 4.01 0.79
C ARG A 39 8.42 3.16 -0.30
N LEU A 40 9.65 3.49 -0.70
CA LEU A 40 10.39 2.67 -1.67
C LEU A 40 10.71 1.27 -1.14
N ALA A 41 11.08 1.15 0.14
CA ALA A 41 11.30 -0.15 0.78
C ALA A 41 10.02 -0.99 0.80
N LEU A 42 8.90 -0.39 1.23
CA LEU A 42 7.59 -1.06 1.23
C LEU A 42 7.15 -1.49 -0.18
N LEU A 43 7.38 -0.65 -1.19
CA LEU A 43 7.14 -1.00 -2.60
C LEU A 43 7.99 -2.21 -3.04
N GLY A 44 9.22 -2.33 -2.54
CA GLY A 44 10.07 -3.49 -2.75
C GLY A 44 9.44 -4.78 -2.21
N HIS A 45 8.99 -4.77 -0.95
CA HIS A 45 8.29 -5.92 -0.34
C HIS A 45 7.01 -6.28 -1.10
N LEU A 46 6.20 -5.30 -1.53
CA LEU A 46 5.00 -5.57 -2.32
C LEU A 46 5.33 -6.28 -3.64
N ARG A 47 6.42 -5.91 -4.31
CA ARG A 47 6.80 -6.46 -5.62
C ARG A 47 7.48 -7.83 -5.54
N THR A 48 8.27 -8.07 -4.49
CA THR A 48 9.24 -9.18 -4.46
C THR A 48 9.09 -10.11 -3.26
N GLY A 49 8.34 -9.69 -2.24
CA GLY A 49 8.13 -10.47 -1.04
C GLY A 49 7.17 -11.65 -1.25
N THR A 50 7.16 -12.52 -0.26
CA THR A 50 6.14 -13.54 0.00
C THR A 50 4.79 -12.90 0.32
N ASP A 51 3.70 -13.67 0.26
CA ASP A 51 2.36 -13.16 0.56
C ASP A 51 2.24 -12.50 1.96
N PRO A 52 2.84 -13.05 3.04
CA PRO A 52 2.90 -12.36 4.33
C PRO A 52 3.62 -11.01 4.28
N GLU A 53 4.74 -10.91 3.54
CA GLU A 53 5.50 -9.67 3.39
C GLU A 53 4.71 -8.64 2.56
N ARG A 54 4.02 -9.07 1.51
CA ARG A 54 3.15 -8.21 0.69
C ARG A 54 1.99 -7.64 1.51
N ALA A 55 1.30 -8.50 2.25
CA ALA A 55 0.21 -8.09 3.14
C ALA A 55 0.72 -7.14 4.24
N GLY A 56 1.87 -7.46 4.83
CA GLY A 56 2.58 -6.62 5.79
C GLY A 56 2.93 -5.24 5.25
N ALA A 57 3.52 -5.20 4.06
CA ALA A 57 3.87 -3.96 3.38
C ALA A 57 2.64 -3.10 3.10
N ALA A 58 1.52 -3.71 2.70
CA ALA A 58 0.26 -2.99 2.48
C ALA A 58 -0.31 -2.40 3.79
N ARG A 59 -0.27 -3.15 4.89
CA ARG A 59 -0.64 -2.64 6.24
C ARG A 59 0.25 -1.46 6.63
N ALA A 60 1.56 -1.57 6.44
CA ALA A 60 2.52 -0.51 6.79
C ALA A 60 2.36 0.74 5.91
N TRP A 61 2.11 0.56 4.61
CA TRP A 61 1.95 1.63 3.65
C TRP A 61 0.81 2.59 4.02
N TYR A 62 -0.31 2.06 4.53
CA TYR A 62 -1.47 2.85 4.98
C TYR A 62 -1.06 3.99 5.92
N TRP A 63 -0.19 3.72 6.89
CA TRP A 63 0.29 4.71 7.84
C TRP A 63 1.19 5.78 7.22
N THR A 64 1.91 5.44 6.15
CA THR A 64 2.76 6.42 5.45
C THR A 64 1.98 7.57 4.83
N ALA A 65 0.69 7.37 4.55
CA ALA A 65 -0.18 8.41 4.00
C ALA A 65 -0.75 9.35 5.09
N LEU A 66 -0.84 8.88 6.34
CA LEU A 66 -1.46 9.62 7.44
C LEU A 66 -0.48 10.50 8.23
N SER A 67 0.82 10.21 8.17
CA SER A 67 1.84 10.89 8.98
C SER A 67 2.42 12.19 8.37
N VAL A 68 1.83 12.77 7.31
CA VAL A 68 2.39 13.96 6.65
C VAL A 68 1.60 15.23 7.01
N ASP A 69 2.05 15.93 8.04
CA ASP A 69 1.81 17.36 8.21
C ASP A 69 3.10 18.12 7.83
N GLY A 70 3.10 18.83 6.67
CA GLY A 70 4.00 19.97 6.45
C GLY A 70 4.76 20.11 5.12
N GLY A 71 4.32 21.07 4.28
CA GLY A 71 5.20 21.98 3.48
C GLY A 71 5.59 21.60 2.03
N PRO A 72 5.77 22.56 1.09
CA PRO A 72 5.50 22.34 -0.34
C PRO A 72 6.69 22.02 -1.29
N ASN A 73 6.34 21.26 -2.35
CA ASN A 73 6.70 21.41 -3.79
C ASN A 73 8.05 21.02 -4.42
N ALA A 74 8.76 20.03 -3.89
CA ALA A 74 9.59 19.13 -4.73
C ALA A 74 9.44 17.66 -4.31
N ALA A 75 9.27 17.44 -3.00
CA ALA A 75 8.84 16.17 -2.42
C ALA A 75 7.41 15.74 -2.84
N ALA A 76 6.60 16.66 -3.35
CA ALA A 76 5.24 16.36 -3.81
C ALA A 76 5.24 15.53 -5.10
N ASP A 77 6.11 15.85 -6.06
CA ASP A 77 6.20 15.15 -7.35
C ASP A 77 6.88 13.79 -7.18
N GLU A 78 8.01 13.72 -6.46
CA GLU A 78 8.63 12.43 -6.14
C GLU A 78 7.71 11.56 -5.28
N GLY A 79 6.98 12.17 -4.34
CA GLY A 79 5.95 11.48 -3.56
C GLY A 79 4.81 10.95 -4.44
N ALA A 80 4.42 11.69 -5.48
CA ALA A 80 3.45 11.26 -6.46
C ALA A 80 3.98 10.11 -7.33
N ILE A 81 5.25 10.14 -7.75
CA ILE A 81 5.88 9.04 -8.52
C ILE A 81 5.86 7.74 -7.70
N VAL A 82 6.32 7.76 -6.45
CA VAL A 82 6.36 6.56 -5.60
C VAL A 82 4.93 6.07 -5.30
N ARG A 83 3.98 6.98 -5.09
CA ARG A 83 2.56 6.62 -4.91
C ARG A 83 1.94 6.03 -6.17
N ASN A 84 2.24 6.55 -7.35
CA ASN A 84 1.72 6.00 -8.61
C ASN A 84 2.30 4.61 -8.86
N ALA A 85 3.61 4.44 -8.63
CA ALA A 85 4.27 3.14 -8.71
C ALA A 85 3.72 2.12 -7.71
N TRP A 86 3.32 2.57 -6.51
CA TRP A 86 2.60 1.76 -5.53
C TRP A 86 1.20 1.38 -6.01
N ASN A 87 0.40 2.34 -6.44
CA ASN A 87 -0.97 2.08 -6.91
C ASN A 87 -0.98 1.07 -8.05
N GLU A 88 -0.08 1.24 -9.03
CA GLU A 88 0.07 0.32 -10.15
C GLU A 88 0.51 -1.09 -9.69
N ALA A 89 1.49 -1.18 -8.79
CA ALA A 89 1.93 -2.47 -8.25
C ALA A 89 0.83 -3.15 -7.45
N ALA A 90 0.14 -2.42 -6.57
CA ALA A 90 -0.95 -2.91 -5.75
C ALA A 90 -2.15 -3.33 -6.59
N LEU A 91 -2.47 -2.62 -7.67
CA LEU A 91 -3.53 -2.99 -8.60
C LEU A 91 -3.22 -4.33 -9.28
N ARG A 92 -2.00 -4.48 -9.80
CA ARG A 92 -1.57 -5.74 -10.42
C ARG A 92 -1.54 -6.88 -9.42
N GLU A 93 -1.05 -6.63 -8.21
CA GLU A 93 -0.99 -7.62 -7.15
C GLU A 93 -2.39 -8.06 -6.73
N PHE A 94 -3.33 -7.14 -6.54
CA PHE A 94 -4.72 -7.47 -6.19
C PHE A 94 -5.40 -8.37 -7.25
N VAL A 95 -5.15 -8.11 -8.53
CA VAL A 95 -5.70 -8.90 -9.63
C VAL A 95 -5.00 -10.26 -9.76
N GLY A 96 -3.67 -10.28 -9.66
CA GLY A 96 -2.85 -11.46 -9.95
C GLY A 96 -2.64 -12.42 -8.77
N ASN A 97 -2.89 -11.98 -7.54
CA ASN A 97 -2.71 -12.77 -6.32
C ASN A 97 -4.07 -13.11 -5.70
N GLU A 98 -4.31 -14.41 -5.46
CA GLU A 98 -5.55 -14.91 -4.85
C GLU A 98 -5.48 -15.04 -3.32
N ASP A 99 -4.32 -14.78 -2.72
CA ASP A 99 -4.19 -14.80 -1.27
C ASP A 99 -5.13 -13.79 -0.59
N LEU A 100 -5.89 -14.30 0.38
CA LEU A 100 -6.95 -13.55 1.04
C LEU A 100 -6.38 -12.39 1.89
N ASP A 101 -5.26 -12.60 2.59
CA ASP A 101 -4.70 -11.57 3.46
C ASP A 101 -4.08 -10.45 2.63
N VAL A 102 -3.38 -10.79 1.54
CA VAL A 102 -2.86 -9.83 0.56
C VAL A 102 -3.98 -8.94 0.03
N ARG A 103 -5.07 -9.54 -0.47
CA ARG A 103 -6.21 -8.78 -1.00
C ARG A 103 -6.86 -7.89 0.05
N ARG A 104 -7.08 -8.41 1.27
CA ARG A 104 -7.65 -7.63 2.38
C ARG A 104 -6.78 -6.47 2.82
N CYS A 105 -5.46 -6.62 2.78
CA CYS A 105 -4.52 -5.58 3.19
C CYS A 105 -4.29 -4.51 2.11
N ILE A 106 -4.32 -4.88 0.83
CA ILE A 106 -4.16 -3.93 -0.29
C ILE A 106 -5.41 -3.05 -0.46
N LEU A 107 -6.60 -3.66 -0.45
CA LEU A 107 -7.84 -3.01 -0.88
C LEU A 107 -8.21 -1.72 -0.12
N PRO A 108 -7.93 -1.55 1.19
CA PRO A 108 -8.19 -0.29 1.90
C PRO A 108 -7.44 0.93 1.35
N GLY A 109 -6.29 0.72 0.72
CA GLY A 109 -5.47 1.78 0.12
C GLY A 109 -5.46 1.79 -1.41
N LEU A 110 -6.22 0.89 -2.07
CA LEU A 110 -6.24 0.75 -3.52
C LEU A 110 -7.41 1.54 -4.12
N PRO A 111 -7.15 2.63 -4.87
CA PRO A 111 -8.21 3.33 -5.60
C PRO A 111 -8.82 2.39 -6.65
N LEU A 112 -10.13 2.20 -6.64
CA LEU A 112 -10.85 1.42 -7.66
C LEU A 112 -11.59 2.32 -8.63
N VAL A 113 -10.93 3.40 -9.07
CA VAL A 113 -11.47 4.37 -10.03
C VAL A 113 -10.46 4.65 -11.14
N PRO A 114 -10.87 4.62 -12.43
CA PRO A 114 -9.95 4.78 -13.56
C PRO A 114 -9.11 6.05 -13.53
N ARG A 115 -9.68 7.17 -13.04
CA ARG A 115 -8.98 8.48 -12.97
C ARG A 115 -7.74 8.49 -12.07
N ALA A 116 -7.55 7.48 -11.21
CA ALA A 116 -6.36 7.35 -10.37
C ALA A 116 -5.17 6.71 -11.12
N TYR A 117 -5.36 6.28 -12.36
CA TYR A 117 -4.40 5.52 -13.15
C TYR A 117 -4.27 6.06 -14.58
N PRO A 118 -3.13 5.80 -15.24
CA PRO A 118 -2.99 6.08 -16.67
C PRO A 118 -3.94 5.20 -17.51
N PRO A 119 -4.34 5.64 -18.72
CA PRO A 119 -5.38 4.99 -19.54
C PRO A 119 -5.16 3.50 -19.81
N GLU A 120 -3.91 3.08 -19.98
CA GLU A 120 -3.53 1.69 -20.22
C GLU A 120 -3.88 0.73 -19.07
N LEU A 121 -4.13 1.24 -17.86
CA LEU A 121 -4.53 0.44 -16.70
C LEU A 121 -6.04 0.44 -16.46
N HIS A 122 -6.85 1.20 -17.21
CA HIS A 122 -8.29 1.31 -16.94
C HIS A 122 -9.01 -0.04 -17.02
N GLY A 123 -8.66 -0.89 -17.99
CA GLY A 123 -9.21 -2.26 -18.07
C GLY A 123 -8.80 -3.15 -16.88
N LEU A 124 -7.62 -2.92 -16.29
CA LEU A 124 -7.17 -3.63 -15.10
C LEU A 124 -7.95 -3.16 -13.85
N VAL A 125 -8.29 -1.87 -13.77
CA VAL A 125 -9.18 -1.34 -12.73
C VAL A 125 -10.57 -1.98 -12.81
N GLU A 126 -11.15 -2.08 -14.00
CA GLU A 126 -12.43 -2.76 -14.22
C GLU A 126 -12.38 -4.23 -13.77
N THR A 127 -11.28 -4.91 -14.10
CA THR A 127 -11.03 -6.28 -13.66
C THR A 127 -10.96 -6.39 -12.13
N ALA A 128 -10.21 -5.49 -11.48
CA ALA A 128 -10.12 -5.45 -10.02
C ALA A 128 -11.48 -5.21 -9.35
N VAL A 129 -12.30 -4.30 -9.90
CA VAL A 129 -13.67 -4.05 -9.43
C VAL A 129 -14.53 -5.30 -9.56
N ALA A 130 -14.47 -6.00 -10.69
CA ALA A 130 -15.24 -7.23 -10.92
C ALA A 130 -14.82 -8.34 -9.93
N ILE A 131 -13.52 -8.54 -9.72
CA ILE A 131 -12.99 -9.48 -8.72
C ILE A 131 -13.50 -9.11 -7.33
N ALA A 132 -13.37 -7.85 -6.92
CA ALA A 132 -13.73 -7.43 -5.57
C ALA A 132 -15.23 -7.57 -5.29
N ARG A 133 -16.09 -7.22 -6.25
CA ARG A 133 -17.56 -7.32 -6.11
C ARG A 133 -18.08 -8.75 -6.08
N SER A 134 -17.44 -9.65 -6.82
CA SER A 134 -17.82 -11.07 -6.88
C SER A 134 -17.11 -11.93 -5.84
N HIS A 135 -16.19 -11.35 -5.05
CA HIS A 135 -15.38 -12.09 -4.09
C HIS A 135 -16.24 -12.79 -3.02
N PRO A 136 -15.92 -14.03 -2.60
CA PRO A 136 -16.67 -14.71 -1.55
C PRO A 136 -16.59 -14.01 -0.19
N ASP A 137 -15.47 -13.35 0.09
CA ASP A 137 -15.22 -12.57 1.31
C ASP A 137 -16.07 -11.30 1.38
N GLU A 138 -16.87 -11.17 2.44
CA GLU A 138 -17.76 -10.02 2.65
C GLU A 138 -16.99 -8.72 2.85
N TYR A 139 -15.86 -8.76 3.57
CA TYR A 139 -15.05 -7.57 3.81
C TYR A 139 -14.52 -6.98 2.50
N ILE A 140 -14.01 -7.83 1.60
CA ILE A 140 -13.56 -7.39 0.27
C ILE A 140 -14.70 -6.75 -0.52
N ARG A 141 -15.88 -7.38 -0.57
CA ARG A 141 -17.06 -6.80 -1.26
C ARG A 141 -17.43 -5.44 -0.69
N HIS A 142 -17.52 -5.33 0.63
CA HIS A 142 -17.88 -4.08 1.31
C HIS A 142 -16.85 -2.97 1.03
N ARG A 143 -15.55 -3.29 1.13
CA ARG A 143 -14.49 -2.33 0.84
C ARG A 143 -14.47 -1.90 -0.62
N ALA A 144 -14.82 -2.76 -1.56
CA ALA A 144 -14.92 -2.40 -2.97
C ALA A 144 -15.91 -1.25 -3.19
N GLU A 145 -17.10 -1.31 -2.58
CA GLU A 145 -18.12 -0.26 -2.71
C GLU A 145 -17.67 1.09 -2.11
N VAL A 146 -16.85 1.06 -1.06
CA VAL A 146 -16.21 2.27 -0.53
C VAL A 146 -15.22 2.85 -1.56
N GLN A 147 -14.37 2.00 -2.17
CA GLN A 147 -13.31 2.47 -3.08
C GLN A 147 -13.83 2.98 -4.43
N VAL A 148 -14.91 2.40 -4.96
CA VAL A 148 -15.52 2.87 -6.23
C VAL A 148 -16.28 4.18 -6.09
N SER A 149 -16.61 4.57 -4.85
CA SER A 149 -17.34 5.80 -4.54
C SER A 149 -16.42 7.01 -4.29
N LEU A 150 -15.10 6.79 -4.18
CA LEU A 150 -14.08 7.85 -4.03
C LEU A 150 -13.86 8.63 -5.32
#